data_AF-A0A1C5Z112-F1
#
_entry.id   AF-A0A1C5Z112-F1
#
_cell.length_a   1.000
_cell.length_b   1.000
_cell.length_c   1.000
_cell.angle_alpha   90.00
_cell.angle_beta   90.00
_cell.angle_gamma   90.00
#
_symmetry.space_group_name_H-M   'P 1'
#
loop_
_entity.id
_entity.type
_entity.pdbx_description
1 polymer ?
#
loop_
_entity_poly.entity_id
_entity_poly.type
_entity_poly.pdbx_seq_one_letter_code
_entity_poly.pdbx_strand_id
1 'polypeptide(L)'
;MVYTESIRGYPYMKKEQLAKEFQISTGTVRTRLFEIEDEIKTGRYNDYAIIRDGNIVLINVLVFIDYLTYRRQLLDRNARKYAPAFHPEKLVQMIGWSNRAVVEGETGNEA
;
A
#
# COMPACT_ATOMS: atom_id res chain seq x y z
N MET A 1 22.01 -2.84 22.59
CA MET A 1 20.89 -3.80 22.41
C MET A 1 20.29 -3.54 21.03
N VAL A 2 20.07 -4.55 20.17
CA VAL A 2 19.46 -4.29 18.85
C VAL A 2 17.95 -4.27 19.05
N TYR A 3 17.33 -3.11 18.93
CA TYR A 3 15.88 -3.00 18.91
C TYR A 3 15.39 -2.73 17.48
N THR A 4 14.27 -3.35 17.15
CA THR A 4 13.60 -3.17 15.87
C THR A 4 12.47 -2.17 16.07
N GLU A 5 12.69 -0.91 15.72
CA GLU A 5 11.56 0.01 15.56
C GLU A 5 10.88 -0.31 14.23
N SER A 6 9.71 -0.94 14.34
CA SER A 6 8.78 -1.07 13.24
C SER A 6 8.06 0.26 13.08
N ILE A 7 8.12 0.88 11.90
CA ILE A 7 7.24 1.99 11.55
C ILE A 7 5.84 1.39 11.39
N ARG A 8 5.14 1.30 12.53
CA ARG A 8 3.87 0.59 12.73
C ARG A 8 2.71 1.28 12.03
N GLY A 9 2.62 1.13 10.72
CA GLY A 9 1.33 1.19 10.03
C GLY A 9 0.70 -0.20 9.99
N TYR A 10 -0.58 -0.32 10.34
CA TYR A 10 -1.36 -1.48 9.85
C TYR A 10 -1.39 -1.38 8.32
N PRO A 11 -1.04 -2.44 7.56
CA PRO A 11 -1.04 -2.40 6.09
C PRO A 11 -2.44 -2.33 5.50
N TYR A 12 -3.47 -2.28 6.36
CA TYR A 12 -4.88 -2.19 6.02
C TYR A 12 -5.47 -0.93 6.63
N MET A 13 -6.16 -0.15 5.81
CA MET A 13 -6.80 1.09 6.22
C MET A 13 -8.27 1.10 5.81
N LYS A 14 -9.10 1.75 6.63
CA LYS A 14 -10.48 2.09 6.26
C LYS A 14 -10.48 3.20 5.21
N LYS A 15 -11.61 3.36 4.52
CA LYS A 15 -11.79 4.40 3.49
C LYS A 15 -11.54 5.81 4.04
N GLU A 16 -11.98 6.07 5.26
CA GLU A 16 -11.86 7.37 5.93
C GLU A 16 -10.40 7.67 6.28
N GLN A 17 -9.63 6.64 6.65
CA GLN A 17 -8.20 6.77 6.92
C GLN A 17 -7.43 7.05 5.63
N LEU A 18 -7.68 6.27 4.56
CA LEU A 18 -7.06 6.54 3.26
C LEU A 18 -7.37 7.95 2.73
N ALA A 19 -8.62 8.40 2.89
CA ALA A 19 -9.01 9.75 2.49
C ALA A 19 -8.17 10.82 3.21
N LYS A 20 -7.95 10.64 4.51
CA LYS A 20 -7.16 11.56 5.33
C LYS A 20 -5.67 11.50 4.98
N GLU A 21 -5.07 10.31 4.96
CA GLU A 21 -3.64 10.13 4.73
C GLU A 21 -3.21 10.56 3.32
N PHE A 22 -4.02 10.25 2.31
CA PHE A 22 -3.72 10.61 0.91
C PHE A 22 -4.29 11.97 0.50
N GLN A 23 -4.93 12.69 1.42
CA GLN A 23 -5.56 14.01 1.18
C GLN A 23 -6.52 14.01 -0.03
N ILE A 24 -7.32 12.95 -0.15
CA ILE A 24 -8.33 12.79 -1.20
C ILE A 24 -9.72 12.61 -0.61
N SER A 25 -10.77 12.93 -1.38
CA SER A 25 -12.13 12.74 -0.90
C SER A 25 -12.47 11.25 -0.68
N THR A 26 -13.33 10.97 0.28
CA THR A 26 -13.87 9.62 0.54
C THR A 26 -14.59 9.05 -0.67
N GLY A 27 -15.24 9.91 -1.47
CA GLY A 27 -15.83 9.55 -2.76
C GLY A 27 -14.79 9.04 -3.75
N THR A 28 -13.63 9.72 -3.86
CA THR A 28 -12.52 9.23 -4.69
C THR A 28 -12.01 7.89 -4.20
N VAL A 29 -11.77 7.72 -2.89
CA VAL A 29 -11.35 6.42 -2.32
C VAL A 29 -12.35 5.31 -2.67
N ARG A 30 -13.65 5.59 -2.58
CA ARG A 30 -14.70 4.64 -2.96
C ARG A 30 -14.64 4.26 -4.44
N THR A 31 -14.41 5.22 -5.34
CA THR A 31 -14.22 4.91 -6.77
C THR A 31 -13.00 4.03 -6.98
N ARG A 32 -11.86 4.36 -6.34
CA ARG A 32 -10.63 3.55 -6.42
C ARG A 32 -10.83 2.14 -5.90
N LEU A 33 -11.61 1.98 -4.83
CA LEU A 33 -11.99 0.67 -4.30
C LEU A 33 -12.67 -0.20 -5.36
N PHE A 34 -13.69 0.33 -6.05
CA PHE A 34 -14.38 -0.42 -7.10
C PHE A 34 -13.46 -0.78 -8.27
N GLU A 35 -12.59 0.15 -8.67
CA GLU A 35 -11.62 -0.11 -9.73
C GLU A 35 -10.62 -1.21 -9.31
N ILE A 36 -10.17 -1.22 -8.04
CA ILE A 36 -9.32 -2.29 -7.50
C ILE A 36 -10.07 -3.63 -7.49
N GLU A 37 -11.37 -3.66 -7.18
CA GLU A 37 -12.17 -4.89 -7.24
C GLU A 37 -12.23 -5.47 -8.64
N ASP A 38 -12.31 -4.63 -9.67
CA ASP A 38 -12.24 -5.10 -11.05
C ASP A 38 -10.85 -5.66 -11.37
N GLU A 39 -9.78 -5.03 -10.87
CA GLU A 39 -8.42 -5.56 -11.03
C GLU A 39 -8.20 -6.92 -10.34
N ILE A 40 -8.86 -7.18 -9.20
CA ILE A 40 -8.90 -8.52 -8.57
C ILE A 40 -9.52 -9.54 -9.52
N LYS A 41 -10.66 -9.23 -10.16
CA LYS A 41 -11.32 -10.14 -11.13
C LYS A 41 -10.43 -10.42 -12.34
N THR A 42 -9.60 -9.47 -12.75
CA THR A 42 -8.63 -9.66 -13.84
C THR A 42 -7.35 -10.41 -13.41
N GLY A 43 -7.21 -10.72 -12.11
CA GLY A 43 -6.08 -11.47 -11.57
C GLY A 43 -4.83 -10.64 -11.25
N ARG A 44 -4.87 -9.30 -11.30
CA ARG A 44 -3.73 -8.46 -10.92
C ARG A 44 -3.47 -8.50 -9.42
N TYR A 45 -4.55 -8.46 -8.64
CA TYR A 45 -4.52 -8.46 -7.18
C TYR A 45 -5.17 -9.72 -6.63
N ASN A 46 -4.68 -10.21 -5.49
CA ASN A 46 -5.22 -11.38 -4.81
C ASN A 46 -6.33 -10.99 -3.81
N ASP A 47 -6.92 -11.99 -3.16
CA ASP A 47 -8.00 -11.81 -2.19
C ASP A 47 -7.59 -10.98 -0.94
N TYR A 48 -6.28 -10.80 -0.70
CA TYR A 48 -5.76 -9.96 0.37
C TYR A 48 -5.71 -8.47 0.01
N ALA A 49 -6.14 -8.07 -1.18
CA ALA A 49 -6.23 -6.67 -1.56
C ALA A 49 -7.29 -5.91 -0.76
N ILE A 50 -8.44 -6.54 -0.51
CA ILE A 50 -9.57 -5.96 0.19
C ILE A 50 -10.14 -7.01 1.14
N ILE A 51 -10.15 -6.71 2.44
CA ILE A 51 -10.80 -7.55 3.44
C ILE A 51 -12.21 -7.00 3.70
N ARG A 52 -13.20 -7.87 3.62
CA ARG A 52 -14.61 -7.56 3.87
C ARG A 52 -15.14 -8.43 5.01
N ASP A 53 -15.70 -7.80 6.03
CA ASP A 53 -16.37 -8.48 7.14
C ASP A 53 -17.61 -7.66 7.55
N GLY A 54 -18.78 -8.09 7.09
CA GLY A 54 -20.04 -7.35 7.24
C GLY A 54 -19.92 -5.92 6.69
N ASN A 55 -19.99 -4.93 7.59
CA ASN A 55 -19.87 -3.51 7.27
C ASN A 55 -18.42 -2.99 7.27
N ILE A 56 -17.45 -3.83 7.63
CA ILE A 56 -16.03 -3.48 7.67
C ILE A 56 -15.43 -3.72 6.29
N VAL A 57 -14.80 -2.68 5.74
CA VAL A 57 -14.01 -2.76 4.51
C VAL A 57 -12.63 -2.19 4.81
N LEU A 58 -11.63 -3.05 4.67
CA LEU A 58 -10.23 -2.73 4.86
C LEU A 58 -9.48 -2.90 3.54
N ILE A 59 -8.69 -1.90 3.19
CA ILE A 59 -7.98 -1.85 1.91
C ILE A 59 -6.49 -1.96 2.19
N ASN A 60 -5.82 -2.87 1.49
CA ASN A 60 -4.37 -3.00 1.55
C ASN A 60 -3.70 -1.76 0.97
N VAL A 61 -2.89 -1.06 1.77
CA VAL A 61 -2.24 0.19 1.41
C VAL A 61 -1.27 0.00 0.25
N LEU A 62 -0.57 -1.13 0.18
CA LEU A 62 0.37 -1.42 -0.91
C LEU A 62 -0.36 -1.58 -2.26
N VAL A 63 -1.51 -2.26 -2.23
CA VAL A 63 -2.39 -2.38 -3.41
C VAL A 63 -2.92 -1.02 -3.82
N PHE A 64 -3.32 -0.20 -2.85
CA PHE A 64 -3.82 1.15 -3.11
C PHE A 64 -2.74 2.03 -3.77
N ILE A 65 -1.50 1.99 -3.28
CA ILE A 65 -0.37 2.73 -3.85
C ILE A 65 -0.07 2.24 -5.28
N ASP A 66 0.09 0.93 -5.49
CA ASP A 66 0.33 0.34 -6.82
C ASP A 66 -0.76 0.77 -7.82
N TYR A 67 -2.02 0.65 -7.39
CA TYR A 67 -3.15 1.05 -8.21
C TYR A 67 -3.08 2.52 -8.57
N LEU A 68 -2.82 3.42 -7.63
CA LEU A 68 -2.68 4.86 -7.91
C LEU A 68 -1.54 5.15 -8.89
N THR A 69 -0.40 4.47 -8.77
CA THR A 69 0.75 4.61 -9.66
C THR A 69 0.40 4.23 -11.10
N TYR A 70 -0.31 3.11 -11.29
CA TYR A 70 -0.58 2.57 -12.63
C TYR A 70 -1.99 2.80 -13.14
N ARG A 71 -2.85 3.49 -12.38
CA ARG A 71 -4.29 3.67 -12.69
C ARG A 71 -4.55 4.07 -14.14
N ARG A 72 -3.83 5.08 -14.65
CA ARG A 72 -4.03 5.57 -16.03
C ARG A 72 -3.76 4.48 -17.07
N GLN A 73 -2.76 3.64 -16.81
CA GLN A 73 -2.40 2.54 -17.69
C GLN A 73 -3.39 1.38 -17.57
N LEU A 74 -3.86 1.09 -16.34
CA LEU A 74 -4.83 0.01 -16.10
C LEU A 74 -6.20 0.29 -16.74
N LEU A 75 -6.62 1.57 -16.75
CA LEU A 75 -7.89 2.00 -17.36
C LEU A 75 -7.84 2.05 -18.89
N ASP A 76 -6.66 2.25 -19.49
CA ASP A 76 -6.50 2.26 -20.94
C ASP A 76 -6.15 0.87 -21.45
N ARG A 77 -7.03 0.30 -22.29
CA ARG A 77 -6.89 -1.05 -22.84
C ARG A 77 -5.55 -1.27 -23.58
N ASN A 78 -5.05 -0.25 -24.28
CA ASN A 78 -3.81 -0.33 -25.04
C ASN A 78 -2.59 -0.13 -24.16
N ALA A 79 -2.69 0.76 -23.16
CA ALA A 79 -1.59 1.05 -22.24
C ALA A 79 -1.39 -0.04 -21.18
N ARG A 80 -2.43 -0.82 -20.87
CA ARG A 80 -2.41 -1.87 -19.83
C ARG A 80 -1.28 -2.87 -19.97
N LYS A 81 -0.90 -3.22 -21.20
CA LYS A 81 0.23 -4.15 -21.48
C LYS A 81 1.60 -3.63 -21.01
N TYR A 82 1.72 -2.33 -20.73
CA TYR A 82 2.94 -1.71 -20.22
C TYR A 82 2.93 -1.57 -18.69
N ALA A 83 1.81 -1.84 -18.02
CA ALA A 83 1.75 -1.83 -16.57
C ALA A 83 2.50 -3.08 -16.04
N PRO A 84 3.51 -2.93 -15.16
CA PRO A 84 4.23 -4.06 -14.62
C PRO A 84 3.33 -4.90 -13.72
N ALA A 85 3.67 -6.17 -13.55
CA ALA A 85 3.01 -7.04 -12.58
C ALA A 85 3.14 -6.49 -11.15
N PHE A 86 2.15 -6.78 -10.31
CA PHE A 86 2.15 -6.32 -8.93
C PHE A 86 3.18 -7.12 -8.11
N HIS A 87 4.14 -6.38 -7.53
CA HIS A 87 5.25 -6.91 -6.74
C HIS A 87 5.36 -6.17 -5.40
N PRO A 88 4.60 -6.56 -4.36
CA PRO A 88 4.54 -5.85 -3.09
C PRO A 88 5.91 -5.73 -2.39
N GLU A 89 6.79 -6.71 -2.57
CA GLU A 89 8.15 -6.73 -2.04
C GLU A 89 8.99 -5.54 -2.51
N LYS A 90 8.84 -5.15 -3.79
CA LYS A 90 9.56 -3.99 -4.35
C LYS A 90 9.05 -2.68 -3.76
N LEU A 91 7.73 -2.58 -3.55
CA LEU A 91 7.11 -1.41 -2.93
C LEU A 91 7.59 -1.23 -1.49
N VAL A 92 7.59 -2.30 -0.70
CA VAL A 92 8.08 -2.30 0.69
C VAL A 92 9.53 -1.82 0.78
N GLN A 93 10.40 -2.28 -0.13
CA GLN A 93 11.79 -1.83 -0.21
C GLN A 93 11.90 -0.35 -0.60
N MET A 94 11.16 0.10 -1.62
CA MET A 94 11.21 1.48 -2.11
C MET A 94 10.73 2.50 -1.08
N ILE A 95 9.68 2.19 -0.32
CA ILE A 95 9.09 3.13 0.65
C ILE A 95 9.72 2.99 2.05
N GLY A 96 10.69 2.08 2.23
CA GLY A 96 11.34 1.87 3.52
C GLY A 96 10.42 1.30 4.60
N TRP A 97 9.36 0.58 4.21
CA TRP A 97 8.44 -0.09 5.16
C TRP A 97 9.09 -1.31 5.85
N SER A 98 10.30 -1.71 5.42
CA SER A 98 11.10 -2.71 6.12
C SER A 98 11.78 -2.13 7.35
N ASN A 99 11.62 -2.83 8.48
CA ASN A 99 12.33 -2.62 9.73
C ASN A 99 13.83 -2.27 9.53
N ARG A 100 14.29 -1.10 9.98
CA ARG A 100 15.73 -0.84 10.16
C ARG A 100 16.16 -1.40 11.51
N ALA A 101 17.12 -2.32 11.52
CA ALA A 101 17.82 -2.67 12.74
C ALA A 101 18.79 -1.51 13.07
N VAL A 102 18.49 -0.76 14.13
CA VAL A 102 19.40 0.26 14.66
C VAL A 102 20.31 -0.42 15.67
N VAL A 103 21.60 -0.39 15.41
CA VAL A 103 22.62 -0.75 16.39
C VAL A 103 22.98 0.55 17.10
N GLU A 104 22.78 0.63 18.41
CA GLU A 104 23.28 1.73 19.22
C GLU A 104 24.79 1.83 19.02
N GLY A 105 25.23 2.87 18.31
CA GLY A 105 26.63 3.27 18.31
C GLY A 105 26.96 3.77 19.71
N GLU A 106 28.01 3.18 20.29
CA GLU A 106 28.68 3.67 21.47
C GLU A 106 28.89 5.18 21.32
N THR A 107 28.24 5.97 22.19
CA THR A 107 28.69 7.34 22.44
C THR A 107 30.12 7.21 22.96
N GLY A 108 31.08 7.36 22.05
CA GLY A 108 32.48 7.55 22.36
C GLY A 108 32.58 8.73 23.31
N ASN A 109 32.82 8.39 24.57
CA ASN A 109 33.26 9.30 25.60
C ASN A 109 34.69 9.72 25.21
N GLU A 110 34.84 10.82 24.48
CA GLU A 110 36.11 11.53 24.40
C GLU A 110 36.09 12.68 25.39
N ALA A 111 37.07 12.62 26.29
CA ALA A 111 37.29 13.43 27.47
C ALA A 111 37.78 14.85 27.17
#